data_AF-A0A8X6M5S5-F1
#
_entry.id   AF-A0A8X6M5S5-F1
#
_cell.length_a   1.000
_cell.length_b   1.000
_cell.length_c   1.000
_cell.angle_alpha   90.00
_cell.angle_beta   90.00
_cell.angle_gamma   90.00
#
_symmetry.space_group_name_H-M   'P 1'
#
loop_
_entity.id
_entity.type
_entity.pdbx_description
1 polymer ?
#
loop_
_entity_poly.entity_id
_entity_poly.type
_entity_poly.pdbx_seq_one_letter_code
_entity_poly.pdbx_strand_id
1 'polypeptide(L)'
;MDYKNPKEDDDVSKKSLKRYTSMVLEESALTAVSHIVTTKNPYRKAFKIFVLIFCFTGFFYQCFTFLSHILKYPTIVDIRIENPPEIEMPALTFCDNNG
;
A
#
# COMPACT_ATOMS: atom_id res chain seq x y z
N MET A 1 35.02 -31.64 26.31
CA MET A 1 33.73 -31.26 25.69
C MET A 1 33.16 -30.14 26.53
N ASP A 2 33.33 -28.89 26.08
CA ASP A 2 32.78 -27.72 26.76
C ASP A 2 31.27 -27.69 26.62
N TYR A 3 30.58 -27.76 27.75
CA TYR A 3 29.13 -27.68 27.80
C TYR A 3 28.73 -26.20 27.70
N LYS A 4 28.45 -25.74 26.47
CA LYS A 4 28.07 -24.35 26.18
C LYS A 4 26.67 -24.07 26.74
N ASN A 5 26.57 -23.11 27.67
CA ASN A 5 25.33 -22.75 28.33
C ASN A 5 24.35 -22.12 27.32
N PRO A 6 23.18 -22.72 27.06
CA PRO A 6 22.24 -22.24 26.03
C PRO A 6 21.73 -20.81 26.28
N LYS A 7 21.83 -20.29 27.51
CA LYS A 7 21.40 -18.91 27.81
C LYS A 7 22.33 -17.81 27.29
N GLU A 8 23.59 -18.14 26.99
CA GLU A 8 24.58 -17.13 26.54
C GLU A 8 24.48 -16.86 25.04
N ASP A 9 24.15 -17.88 24.24
CA ASP A 9 23.97 -17.77 22.79
C ASP A 9 22.71 -16.94 22.43
N ASP A 10 21.64 -17.12 23.21
CA ASP A 10 20.40 -16.34 23.10
C ASP A 10 20.59 -14.84 23.40
N ASP A 11 21.43 -14.48 24.37
CA ASP A 11 21.66 -13.08 24.75
C ASP A 11 22.50 -12.33 23.70
N VAL A 12 23.50 -13.01 23.13
CA VAL A 12 24.36 -12.47 22.06
C VAL A 12 23.54 -12.26 20.78
N SER A 13 22.69 -13.21 20.39
CA SER A 13 21.83 -13.12 19.22
C SER A 13 20.80 -11.98 19.35
N LYS A 14 20.14 -11.86 20.52
CA LYS A 14 19.18 -10.78 20.79
C LYS A 14 19.82 -9.40 20.76
N LYS A 15 21.03 -9.25 21.32
CA LYS A 15 21.80 -7.99 21.26
C LYS A 15 22.17 -7.62 19.83
N SER A 16 22.59 -8.59 19.02
CA SER A 16 22.90 -8.37 17.60
C SER A 16 21.66 -7.93 16.82
N LEU A 17 20.56 -8.67 16.90
CA LEU A 17 19.31 -8.34 16.21
C LEU A 17 18.73 -6.99 16.64
N LYS A 18 18.80 -6.65 17.93
CA LYS A 18 18.35 -5.36 18.46
C LYS A 18 19.19 -4.20 17.91
N ARG A 19 20.50 -4.40 17.72
CA ARG A 19 21.40 -3.38 17.16
C ARG A 19 21.16 -3.18 15.67
N TYR A 20 21.01 -4.26 14.90
CA TYR A 20 20.68 -4.19 13.48
C TYR A 20 19.32 -3.54 13.22
N THR A 21 18.28 -3.95 13.96
CA THR A 21 16.95 -3.34 13.84
C THR A 21 16.96 -1.87 14.22
N SER A 22 17.68 -1.47 15.28
CA SER A 22 17.83 -0.07 15.65
C SER A 22 18.53 0.75 14.56
N MET A 23 19.57 0.19 13.93
CA MET A 23 20.32 0.85 12.86
C MET A 23 19.47 1.04 11.61
N VAL A 24 18.75 -0.01 11.17
CA VAL A 24 17.83 0.09 10.02
C VAL A 24 16.66 1.03 10.31
N LEU A 25 16.15 1.06 11.55
CA LEU A 25 15.09 1.97 11.97
C LEU A 25 15.58 3.43 12.07
N GLU A 26 16.85 3.67 12.38
CA GLU A 26 17.48 5.00 12.38
C GLU A 26 17.84 5.47 10.97
N GLU A 27 18.28 4.58 10.09
CA GLU A 27 18.54 4.87 8.67
C GLU A 27 17.25 4.95 7.82
N SER A 28 16.10 4.58 8.38
CA SER A 28 14.83 4.67 7.68
C SER A 28 14.41 6.15 7.52
N ALA A 29 14.01 6.52 6.31
CA ALA A 29 13.53 7.87 5.96
C ALA A 29 12.26 8.33 6.73
N LEU A 30 11.68 7.46 7.55
CA LEU A 30 10.50 7.76 8.35
C LEU A 30 10.90 8.45 9.65
N THR A 31 10.90 9.78 9.66
CA THR A 31 11.15 10.62 10.85
C THR A 31 10.29 10.24 12.05
N ALA A 32 9.10 9.67 11.81
CA ALA A 32 8.21 9.15 12.83
C ALA A 32 8.85 8.03 13.66
N VAL A 33 9.65 7.16 13.04
CA VAL A 33 10.28 6.00 13.69
C VAL A 33 11.39 6.45 14.65
N SER A 34 12.25 7.38 14.23
CA SER A 34 13.29 7.97 15.09
C SER A 34 12.66 8.62 16.35
N HIS A 35 11.56 9.35 16.16
CA HIS A 35 10.87 10.01 17.28
C HIS A 35 10.15 9.03 18.25
N ILE A 36 9.81 7.83 17.78
CA ILE A 36 9.24 6.74 18.59
C ILE A 36 10.33 6.05 19.42
N VAL A 37 11.53 5.84 18.85
CA VAL A 37 12.67 5.21 19.54
C VAL A 37 13.16 6.09 20.71
N THR A 38 13.24 7.41 20.53
CA THR A 38 13.71 8.35 21.56
C THR A 38 12.74 8.56 22.73
N THR A 39 11.47 8.16 22.61
CA THR A 39 10.46 8.40 23.66
C THR A 39 10.64 7.42 24.84
N LYS A 40 10.92 7.95 26.04
CA LYS A 40 11.17 7.16 27.27
C LYS A 40 9.91 6.50 27.86
N ASN A 41 8.72 7.09 27.67
CA ASN A 41 7.48 6.60 28.27
C ASN A 41 6.88 5.44 27.47
N PRO A 42 6.72 4.23 28.05
CA PRO A 42 6.30 3.04 27.32
C PRO A 42 4.87 3.14 26.77
N TYR A 43 3.95 3.72 27.54
CA TYR A 43 2.55 3.91 27.10
C TYR A 43 2.44 4.86 25.90
N ARG A 44 3.15 6.00 25.94
CA ARG A 44 3.19 6.95 24.82
C ARG A 44 3.88 6.37 23.59
N LYS A 45 4.90 5.53 23.80
CA LYS A 45 5.58 4.80 22.72
C LYS A 45 4.64 3.81 22.04
N ALA A 46 3.90 3.02 22.81
CA ALA A 46 2.91 2.08 22.29
C ALA A 46 1.81 2.79 21.50
N PHE A 47 1.27 3.91 22.00
CA PHE A 47 0.27 4.70 21.29
C PHE A 47 0.79 5.21 19.93
N LYS A 48 2.01 5.76 19.88
CA LYS A 48 2.60 6.23 18.62
C LYS A 48 2.82 5.10 17.60
N ILE A 49 3.24 3.93 18.06
CA ILE A 49 3.37 2.73 17.20
C ILE A 49 2.00 2.32 16.67
N PHE A 50 0.97 2.34 17.52
CA PHE A 50 -0.39 1.99 17.13
C PHE A 50 -0.94 2.93 16.05
N VAL A 51 -0.75 4.24 16.24
CA VAL A 51 -1.13 5.26 15.24
C VAL A 51 -0.39 5.05 13.92
N LEU A 52 0.92 4.74 13.98
CA LEU A 52 1.71 4.47 12.80
C LEU A 52 1.19 3.23 12.07
N ILE A 53 0.95 2.12 12.77
CA ILE A 53 0.37 0.89 12.19
C ILE A 53 -0.99 1.20 11.54
N PHE A 54 -1.86 1.92 12.22
CA PHE A 54 -3.17 2.30 11.70
C PHE A 54 -3.06 3.10 10.39
N CYS A 55 -2.14 4.07 10.35
CA CYS A 55 -1.86 4.85 9.14
C CYS A 55 -1.33 3.96 8.00
N PHE A 56 -0.43 3.02 8.30
CA PHE A 56 0.07 2.07 7.32
C PHE A 56 -1.05 1.17 6.79
N THR A 57 -1.92 0.65 7.65
CA THR A 57 -3.06 -0.17 7.22
C THR A 57 -3.98 0.61 6.29
N GLY A 58 -4.32 1.86 6.63
CA GLY A 58 -5.13 2.73 5.77
C GLY A 58 -4.46 2.99 4.42
N PHE A 59 -3.16 3.29 4.43
CA PHE A 59 -2.38 3.49 3.22
C PHE A 59 -2.37 2.23 2.33
N PHE A 60 -2.09 1.07 2.91
CA PHE A 60 -2.10 -0.21 2.17
C PHE A 60 -3.48 -0.52 1.59
N TYR A 61 -4.55 -0.27 2.34
CA TYR A 61 -5.91 -0.46 1.84
C TYR A 61 -6.22 0.44 0.64
N GLN A 62 -5.86 1.72 0.73
CA GLN A 62 -6.04 2.68 -0.35
C GLN A 62 -5.23 2.26 -1.60
N CYS A 63 -3.95 1.93 -1.40
CA CYS A 63 -3.07 1.48 -2.48
C CYS A 63 -3.58 0.19 -3.14
N PHE A 64 -4.03 -0.78 -2.36
CA PHE A 64 -4.54 -2.04 -2.89
C PHE A 64 -5.84 -1.86 -3.68
N THR A 65 -6.74 -1.04 -3.16
CA THR A 65 -7.99 -0.67 -3.85
C THR A 65 -7.70 0.01 -5.18
N PHE A 66 -6.77 0.96 -5.18
CA PHE A 66 -6.35 1.66 -6.38
C PHE A 66 -5.67 0.74 -7.40
N LEU A 67 -4.77 -0.12 -6.94
CA LEU A 67 -4.09 -1.10 -7.79
C LEU A 67 -5.08 -2.07 -8.43
N SER A 68 -6.05 -2.55 -7.65
CA SER A 68 -7.13 -3.42 -8.14
C SER A 68 -8.02 -2.70 -9.16
N HIS A 69 -8.24 -1.40 -9.00
CA HIS A 69 -8.99 -0.60 -9.95
C HIS A 69 -8.22 -0.42 -11.27
N ILE A 70 -6.92 -0.14 -11.21
CA ILE A 70 -6.06 -0.03 -12.41
C ILE A 70 -6.02 -1.35 -13.17
N LEU A 71 -5.84 -2.47 -12.47
CA LEU A 71 -5.74 -3.80 -13.11
C LEU A 71 -7.05 -4.25 -13.78
N LYS A 72 -8.18 -3.62 -13.46
CA LYS A 72 -9.46 -3.86 -14.13
C LYS A 72 -9.57 -3.14 -15.48
N TYR A 73 -8.59 -2.31 -15.85
CA TYR A 73 -8.59 -1.50 -17.07
C TYR A 73 -9.96 -0.88 -17.38
N PRO A 74 -10.56 -0.13 -16.43
CA PRO A 74 -11.86 0.47 -16.68
C PRO A 74 -11.74 1.47 -17.84
N THR A 75 -12.47 1.23 -18.92
CA THR A 75 -12.55 2.15 -20.04
C THR A 75 -13.59 3.21 -19.72
N ILE A 76 -13.17 4.47 -19.72
CA ILE A 76 -14.08 5.60 -19.56
C ILE A 76 -14.53 6.01 -20.97
N VAL A 77 -15.80 5.78 -21.28
CA VAL A 77 -16.38 6.21 -22.57
C VAL A 77 -16.77 7.68 -22.42
N ASP A 78 -16.06 8.55 -23.11
CA ASP A 78 -16.40 9.96 -23.22
C ASP A 78 -17.33 10.17 -24.42
N ILE A 79 -18.63 10.32 -24.16
CA ILE A 79 -19.63 10.53 -25.21
C ILE A 79 -19.70 12.02 -25.50
N ARG A 80 -19.08 12.45 -26.59
CA ARG A 80 -19.25 13.81 -27.12
C ARG A 80 -20.28 13.80 -28.24
N ILE A 81 -21.28 14.65 -28.10
CA ILE A 81 -22.28 14.88 -29.14
C ILE A 81 -21.77 16.03 -29.98
N GLU A 82 -21.26 15.71 -31.18
CA GLU A 82 -20.87 16.68 -32.18
C GLU A 82 -21.97 16.77 -33.24
N ASN A 83 -22.35 17.98 -33.64
CA ASN A 83 -23.31 18.24 -34.72
C ASN A 83 -22.54 18.75 -35.94
N PRO A 84 -22.07 17.87 -36.84
CA PRO A 84 -21.35 18.27 -38.02
C PRO A 84 -22.28 18.97 -39.03
N PRO A 85 -21.73 19.85 -39.90
CA PRO A 85 -22.51 20.55 -40.92
C PRO A 85 -23.05 19.64 -42.01
N GLU A 86 -22.43 18.47 -42.22
CA GLU A 86 -22.87 17.43 -43.13
C GLU A 86 -22.90 16.09 -42.38
N ILE A 87 -23.97 15.31 -42.60
CA ILE A 87 -24.17 14.00 -41.97
C ILE A 87 -24.28 12.98 -43.10
N GLU A 88 -23.42 11.96 -43.08
CA GLU A 88 -23.52 10.85 -44.03
C GLU A 88 -24.81 10.06 -43.77
N MET A 89 -25.61 9.87 -44.82
CA MET A 89 -26.86 9.15 -44.71
C MET A 89 -26.57 7.65 -44.52
N PRO A 90 -27.11 6.99 -43.47
CA PRO A 90 -26.87 5.57 -43.25
C PRO A 90 -27.57 4.71 -44.30
N ALA A 91 -27.10 3.48 -44.46
CA ALA A 91 -27.76 2.50 -45.31
C ALA A 91 -29.17 2.21 -44.80
N LEU A 92 -30.18 2.44 -45.64
CA LEU A 92 -31.56 2.09 -45.36
C LEU A 92 -31.83 0.68 -45.85
N THR A 93 -32.06 -0.23 -44.91
CA THR A 93 -32.48 -1.60 -45.22
C THR A 93 -33.98 -1.72 -45.02
N PHE A 94 -34.69 -2.11 -46.07
CA PHE A 94 -36.12 -2.39 -46.03
C PHE A 94 -36.35 -3.90 -46.02
N CYS A 95 -37.23 -4.36 -45.13
CA CYS A 95 -37.69 -5.75 -45.09
C CYS A 95 -39.18 -5.79 -45.45
N ASP A 96 -39.56 -6.76 -46.29
CA ASP A 96 -40.94 -7.17 -46.48
C ASP A 96 -41.30 -8.22 -45.42
N ASN A 97 -42.51 -8.14 -44.89
CA ASN A 97 -43.02 -9.08 -43.88
C ASN A 97 -43.76 -10.26 -44.50
N ASN A 98 -43.82 -10.33 -45.85
CA ASN A 98 -44.18 -11.55 -46.57
C ASN A 98 -42.93 -12.40 -46.80
N GLY A 99 -42.78 -13.43 -45.97
CA GLY A 99 -41.78 -14.50 -46.14
C GLY A 99 -42.10 -15.44 -47.29
#